data_AF-A0A519JTG7-F1
#
_entry.id   AF-A0A519JTG7-F1
#
_cell.length_a   1.000
_cell.length_b   1.000
_cell.length_c   1.000
_cell.angle_alpha   90.00
_cell.angle_beta   90.00
_cell.angle_gamma   90.00
#
_symmetry.space_group_name_H-M   'P 1'
#
loop_
_entity.id
_entity.type
_entity.pdbx_description
1 polymer ?
#
loop_
_entity_poly.entity_id
_entity_poly.type
_entity_poly.pdbx_seq_one_letter_code
_entity_poly.pdbx_strand_id
1 'polypeptide(L)'
;MKTRFLLLLLMPFICLAQVKDGGLPKQKETDCALEAKQADSLVKLADYDAAYKILKNTTCISESHYFSLEKVLTAKLATNLSDTDRQTYVGELLKLYTTDDKNFPGNRHSNLVKRAQALQKYKGDKTDEVFNLLDRAFKEDRANFSDAAALYQYFQFYIAKFKAGEKGFTEENLIEKQDDLLIQLSKSGEDKSDARTATKNILASTGKILTCEKLEAYYEKKFDANKTNIEWLAQAAVNLIAKNCTAAQTATKLASGWYGLQPDARSAYAMGEVSIRSKNNQAKAPAYFNESAEKQTDAVKKSETYLMLASLFTSSDIVKSIGYVKQAIALRPDYGRPY
;
A
#
# COMPACT_ATOMS: atom_id res chain seq x y z
N MET A 1 23.34 -25.49 80.92
CA MET A 1 23.10 -26.90 80.50
C MET A 1 23.40 -27.01 79.02
N LYS A 2 24.31 -27.90 78.65
CA LYS A 2 24.74 -28.16 77.27
C LYS A 2 23.73 -29.08 76.59
N THR A 3 23.26 -28.74 75.40
CA THR A 3 22.62 -29.72 74.50
C THR A 3 23.04 -29.43 73.07
N ARG A 4 23.77 -30.39 72.51
CA ARG A 4 24.26 -30.46 71.13
C ARG A 4 23.06 -30.64 70.19
N PHE A 5 23.04 -29.93 69.06
CA PHE A 5 22.21 -30.29 67.92
C PHE A 5 23.05 -30.46 66.66
N LEU A 6 22.79 -31.58 66.00
CA LEU A 6 23.49 -32.18 64.88
C LEU A 6 23.20 -31.38 63.59
N LEU A 7 24.25 -31.03 62.84
CA LEU A 7 24.16 -30.33 61.56
C LEU A 7 23.77 -31.33 60.45
N LEU A 8 22.60 -31.16 59.84
CA LEU A 8 22.15 -31.90 58.65
C LEU A 8 22.11 -30.90 57.48
N LEU A 9 23.05 -31.07 56.55
CA LEU A 9 23.18 -30.28 55.31
C LEU A 9 22.02 -30.61 54.36
N LEU A 10 21.10 -29.67 54.20
CA LEU A 10 20.10 -29.64 53.12
C LEU A 10 20.65 -28.79 51.96
N MET A 11 21.02 -29.44 50.86
CA MET A 11 21.28 -28.77 49.58
C MET A 11 19.97 -28.22 49.01
N PRO A 12 19.92 -26.95 48.55
CA PRO A 12 18.78 -26.45 47.81
C PRO A 12 18.83 -26.96 46.36
N PHE A 13 17.84 -27.78 46.00
CA PHE A 13 17.53 -28.12 44.61
C PHE A 13 16.97 -26.86 43.93
N ILE A 14 17.85 -26.09 43.28
CA ILE A 14 17.43 -25.01 42.39
C ILE A 14 16.94 -25.67 41.10
N CYS A 15 15.61 -25.76 40.96
CA CYS A 15 14.97 -26.17 39.73
C CYS A 15 15.09 -25.03 38.70
N LEU A 16 16.17 -25.05 37.91
CA LEU A 16 16.25 -24.29 36.66
C LEU A 16 15.24 -24.90 35.68
N ALA A 17 14.06 -24.29 35.58
CA ALA A 17 13.17 -24.53 34.46
C ALA A 17 13.88 -24.08 33.19
N GLN A 18 14.32 -25.04 32.36
CA GLN A 18 14.81 -24.75 31.02
C GLN A 18 13.64 -24.29 30.16
N VAL A 19 13.60 -22.99 29.84
CA VAL A 19 12.91 -22.49 28.67
C VAL A 19 13.56 -23.17 27.46
N LYS A 20 12.79 -23.98 26.74
CA LYS A 20 13.20 -24.50 25.44
C LYS A 20 13.10 -23.36 24.42
N ASP A 21 14.13 -22.53 24.35
CA ASP A 21 14.36 -21.70 23.17
C ASP A 21 14.71 -22.64 22.01
N GLY A 22 13.81 -22.76 21.04
CA GLY A 22 14.03 -23.43 19.76
C GLY A 22 14.95 -22.62 18.83
N GLY A 23 16.00 -21.99 19.36
CA GLY A 23 17.00 -21.25 18.60
C GLY A 23 18.00 -22.20 17.93
N LEU A 24 18.26 -21.99 16.64
CA LEU A 24 19.35 -22.63 15.90
C LEU A 24 20.69 -22.41 16.62
N PRO A 25 21.64 -23.36 16.57
CA PRO A 25 22.94 -23.20 17.21
C PRO A 25 23.74 -22.06 16.55
N LYS A 26 24.12 -21.04 17.34
CA LYS A 26 24.85 -19.81 16.94
C LYS A 26 26.02 -20.03 15.96
N GLN A 27 26.72 -21.16 16.04
CA GLN A 27 27.86 -21.46 15.16
C GLN A 27 27.44 -21.67 13.70
N LYS A 28 26.34 -22.38 13.43
CA LYS A 28 25.79 -22.55 12.07
C LYS A 28 25.23 -21.25 11.49
N GLU A 29 24.76 -20.35 12.35
CA GLU A 29 24.26 -19.02 11.97
C GLU A 29 25.40 -18.10 11.50
N THR A 30 26.58 -18.22 12.12
CA THR A 30 27.76 -17.40 11.80
C THR A 30 28.36 -17.78 10.43
N ASP A 31 28.39 -19.08 10.11
CA ASP A 31 28.85 -19.59 8.81
C ASP A 31 27.91 -19.15 7.68
N CYS A 32 26.60 -19.13 7.94
CA CYS A 32 25.59 -18.67 6.99
C CYS A 32 25.75 -17.23 6.55
N ALA A 33 25.97 -16.35 7.54
CA ALA A 33 26.14 -14.94 7.29
C ALA A 33 27.42 -14.66 6.49
N LEU A 34 28.46 -15.49 6.67
CA LEU A 34 29.70 -15.38 5.91
C LEU A 34 29.49 -15.83 4.45
N GLU A 35 28.85 -16.96 4.22
CA GLU A 35 28.54 -17.46 2.87
C GLU A 35 27.63 -16.49 2.10
N ALA A 36 26.63 -15.90 2.76
CA ALA A 36 25.79 -14.87 2.15
C ALA A 36 26.59 -13.63 1.76
N LYS A 37 27.52 -13.16 2.62
CA LYS A 37 28.43 -12.03 2.30
C LYS A 37 29.38 -12.33 1.14
N GLN A 38 29.88 -13.57 1.06
CA GLN A 38 30.70 -14.02 -0.06
C GLN A 38 29.90 -14.00 -1.36
N ALA A 39 28.69 -14.56 -1.35
CA ALA A 39 27.78 -14.54 -2.49
C ALA A 39 27.41 -13.10 -2.91
N ASP A 40 27.12 -12.21 -1.96
CA ASP A 40 26.85 -10.80 -2.23
C ASP A 40 28.03 -10.09 -2.92
N SER A 41 29.26 -10.45 -2.56
CA SER A 41 30.47 -9.92 -3.20
C SER A 41 30.58 -10.38 -4.65
N LEU A 42 30.28 -11.65 -4.92
CA LEU A 42 30.23 -12.19 -6.28
C LEU A 42 29.11 -11.57 -7.12
N VAL A 43 27.94 -11.33 -6.52
CA VAL A 43 26.83 -10.62 -7.17
C VAL A 43 27.23 -9.20 -7.58
N LYS A 44 28.00 -8.48 -6.76
CA LYS A 44 28.54 -7.15 -7.11
C LYS A 44 29.49 -7.19 -8.32
N LEU A 45 30.15 -8.33 -8.53
CA LEU A 45 31.01 -8.59 -9.68
C LEU A 45 30.24 -9.19 -10.87
N ALA A 46 28.91 -9.31 -10.78
CA ALA A 46 28.03 -9.97 -11.74
C ALA A 46 28.34 -11.47 -11.97
N ASP A 47 29.08 -12.12 -11.07
CA ASP A 47 29.33 -13.56 -11.10
C ASP A 47 28.20 -14.32 -10.39
N TYR A 48 27.05 -14.37 -11.07
CA TYR A 48 25.83 -15.00 -10.54
C TYR A 48 25.94 -16.52 -10.46
N ASP A 49 26.77 -17.15 -11.30
CA ASP A 49 26.96 -18.61 -11.28
C ASP A 49 27.75 -19.05 -10.06
N ALA A 50 28.86 -18.36 -9.74
CA ALA A 50 29.61 -18.64 -8.52
C ALA A 50 28.79 -18.31 -7.27
N ALA A 51 28.07 -17.18 -7.25
CA ALA A 51 27.20 -16.81 -6.14
C ALA A 51 26.10 -17.86 -5.91
N TYR A 52 25.46 -18.31 -6.98
CA TYR A 52 24.43 -19.36 -6.92
C TYR A 52 24.98 -20.67 -6.38
N LYS A 53 26.18 -21.08 -6.80
CA LYS A 53 26.81 -22.32 -6.33
C LYS A 53 27.10 -22.30 -4.83
N ILE A 54 27.52 -21.16 -4.28
CA ILE A 54 27.72 -21.01 -2.83
C ILE A 54 26.37 -21.17 -2.12
N LEU A 55 25.40 -20.33 -2.49
CA LEU A 55 24.11 -20.29 -1.80
C LEU A 55 23.32 -21.60 -1.93
N LYS A 56 23.36 -22.28 -3.08
CA LYS A 56 22.67 -23.57 -3.25
C LYS A 56 23.17 -24.66 -2.29
N ASN A 57 24.44 -24.59 -1.90
CA ASN A 57 25.08 -25.58 -1.01
C ASN A 57 25.04 -25.16 0.48
N THR A 58 24.63 -23.92 0.77
CA THR A 58 24.44 -23.45 2.14
C THR A 58 23.33 -24.25 2.83
N THR A 59 23.64 -24.82 3.99
CA THR A 59 22.70 -25.71 4.74
C THR A 59 22.01 -25.04 5.92
N CYS A 60 22.49 -23.86 6.32
CA CYS A 60 21.92 -23.02 7.36
C CYS A 60 20.92 -22.03 6.74
N ILE A 61 20.09 -21.42 7.58
CA ILE A 61 18.99 -20.56 7.16
C ILE A 61 19.10 -19.22 7.92
N SER A 62 19.25 -18.12 7.19
CA SER A 62 19.29 -16.74 7.72
C SER A 62 18.59 -15.79 6.75
N GLU A 63 18.02 -14.68 7.21
CA GLU A 63 17.38 -13.70 6.31
C GLU A 63 18.33 -13.23 5.20
N SER A 64 19.61 -13.00 5.53
CA SER A 64 20.65 -12.64 4.56
C SER A 64 20.79 -13.69 3.45
N HIS A 65 20.72 -14.97 3.81
CA HIS A 65 20.78 -16.05 2.82
C HIS A 65 19.61 -15.99 1.85
N TYR A 66 18.38 -15.75 2.33
CA TYR A 66 17.20 -15.61 1.46
C TYR A 66 17.34 -14.43 0.52
N PHE A 67 17.71 -13.26 1.02
CA PHE A 67 17.85 -12.07 0.18
C PHE A 67 18.94 -12.24 -0.89
N SER A 68 20.09 -12.82 -0.52
CA SER A 68 21.16 -13.10 -1.48
C SER A 68 20.71 -14.11 -2.54
N LEU A 69 20.02 -15.19 -2.13
CA LEU A 69 19.56 -16.22 -3.08
C LEU A 69 18.43 -15.73 -3.99
N GLU A 70 17.51 -14.93 -3.46
CA GLU A 70 16.48 -14.24 -4.25
C GLU A 70 17.13 -13.36 -5.32
N LYS A 71 18.11 -12.53 -4.92
CA LYS A 71 18.83 -11.63 -5.83
C LYS A 71 19.56 -12.40 -6.94
N VAL A 72 20.21 -13.51 -6.59
CA VAL A 72 20.89 -14.35 -7.57
C VAL A 72 19.91 -15.02 -8.53
N LEU A 73 18.85 -15.65 -8.02
CA LEU A 73 17.83 -16.31 -8.84
C LEU A 73 17.13 -15.33 -9.79
N THR A 74 16.76 -14.16 -9.30
CA THR A 74 16.12 -13.11 -10.13
C THR A 74 17.06 -12.58 -11.21
N ALA A 75 18.35 -12.39 -10.90
CA ALA A 75 19.36 -12.01 -11.89
C ALA A 75 19.55 -13.09 -12.97
N LYS A 76 19.64 -14.37 -12.58
CA LYS A 76 19.71 -15.48 -13.54
C LYS A 76 18.47 -15.51 -14.44
N LEU A 77 17.27 -15.33 -13.88
CA LEU A 77 16.02 -15.29 -14.62
C LEU A 77 15.87 -14.06 -15.54
N ALA A 78 16.76 -13.07 -15.45
CA ALA A 78 16.84 -11.95 -16.39
C ALA A 78 17.76 -12.22 -17.59
N THR A 79 18.55 -13.30 -17.56
CA THR A 79 19.41 -13.72 -18.67
C THR A 79 18.67 -14.58 -19.68
N ASN A 80 19.28 -14.78 -20.86
CA ASN A 80 18.76 -15.72 -21.85
C ASN A 80 18.98 -17.16 -21.37
N LEU A 81 17.91 -17.86 -21.04
CA LEU A 81 17.91 -19.22 -20.50
C LEU A 81 17.08 -20.14 -21.39
N SER A 82 17.48 -21.41 -21.45
CA SER A 82 16.62 -22.47 -21.95
C SER A 82 15.32 -22.52 -21.13
N ASP A 83 14.23 -23.01 -21.74
CA ASP A 83 12.96 -23.13 -21.02
C ASP A 83 13.09 -24.05 -19.80
N THR A 84 13.89 -25.11 -19.88
CA THR A 84 14.18 -26.03 -18.77
C THR A 84 14.88 -25.32 -17.61
N ASP A 85 15.94 -24.56 -17.88
CA ASP A 85 16.67 -23.84 -16.83
C ASP A 85 15.81 -22.74 -16.21
N ARG A 86 15.03 -22.03 -17.05
CA ARG A 86 14.08 -21.02 -16.59
C ARG A 86 13.06 -21.63 -15.64
N GLN A 87 12.43 -22.75 -16.01
CA GLN A 87 11.45 -23.41 -15.14
C GLN A 87 12.08 -23.94 -13.85
N THR A 88 13.33 -24.37 -13.89
CA THR A 88 14.09 -24.77 -12.70
C THR A 88 14.29 -23.61 -11.73
N TYR A 89 14.85 -22.49 -12.20
CA TYR A 89 15.08 -21.32 -11.33
C TYR A 89 13.79 -20.66 -10.85
N VAL A 90 12.71 -20.67 -11.65
CA VAL A 90 11.38 -20.23 -11.20
C VAL A 90 10.87 -21.14 -10.07
N GLY A 91 11.02 -22.45 -10.21
CA GLY A 91 10.63 -23.40 -9.17
C GLY A 91 11.40 -23.19 -7.87
N GLU A 92 12.71 -22.97 -7.96
CA GLU A 92 13.58 -22.65 -6.82
C GLU A 92 13.20 -21.31 -6.18
N LEU A 93 12.90 -20.28 -6.98
CA LEU A 93 12.48 -18.96 -6.48
C LEU A 93 11.13 -19.04 -5.75
N LEU A 94 10.15 -19.75 -6.31
CA LEU A 94 8.85 -19.93 -5.65
C LEU A 94 8.99 -20.74 -4.35
N LYS A 95 9.86 -21.74 -4.32
CA LYS A 95 10.19 -22.52 -3.12
C LYS A 95 10.93 -21.68 -2.08
N LEU A 96 11.80 -20.77 -2.51
CA LEU A 96 12.52 -19.86 -1.63
C LEU A 96 11.52 -19.02 -0.82
N TYR A 97 10.56 -18.40 -1.48
CA TYR A 97 9.53 -17.57 -0.82
C TYR A 97 8.68 -18.36 0.19
N THR A 98 8.25 -19.59 -0.15
CA THR A 98 7.48 -20.41 0.81
C THR A 98 8.33 -20.89 1.98
N THR A 99 9.61 -21.14 1.74
CA THR A 99 10.56 -21.54 2.79
C THR A 99 10.91 -20.36 3.70
N ASP A 100 10.95 -19.14 3.15
CA ASP A 100 11.15 -17.89 3.90
C ASP A 100 9.99 -17.64 4.87
N ASP A 101 8.74 -17.69 4.37
CA ASP A 101 7.54 -17.56 5.19
C ASP A 101 7.46 -18.59 6.33
N LYS A 102 7.92 -19.81 6.06
CA LYS A 102 7.93 -20.89 7.04
C LYS A 102 8.97 -20.67 8.15
N ASN A 103 10.16 -20.19 7.78
CA ASN A 103 11.28 -20.09 8.72
C ASN A 103 11.33 -18.75 9.44
N PHE A 104 10.73 -17.70 8.86
CA PHE A 104 10.55 -16.40 9.48
C PHE A 104 9.07 -15.98 9.47
N PRO A 105 8.23 -16.58 10.35
CA PRO A 105 6.84 -16.17 10.48
C PRO A 105 6.75 -14.69 10.86
N GLY A 106 5.90 -13.94 10.16
CA GLY A 106 5.75 -12.49 10.38
C GLY A 106 6.83 -11.63 9.73
N ASN A 107 7.65 -12.20 8.85
CA ASN A 107 8.53 -11.40 7.99
C ASN A 107 7.74 -10.34 7.19
N ARG A 108 8.44 -9.31 6.74
CA ARG A 108 7.88 -8.19 5.99
C ARG A 108 8.35 -8.19 4.53
N HIS A 109 8.64 -9.38 3.99
CA HIS A 109 9.28 -9.54 2.69
C HIS A 109 8.28 -9.58 1.53
N SER A 110 6.98 -9.49 1.82
CA SER A 110 5.89 -9.48 0.83
C SER A 110 5.91 -10.70 -0.10
N ASN A 111 6.29 -11.86 0.43
CA ASN A 111 6.51 -13.09 -0.34
C ASN A 111 5.30 -13.55 -1.14
N LEU A 112 4.07 -13.30 -0.65
CA LEU A 112 2.85 -13.57 -1.41
C LEU A 112 2.79 -12.76 -2.73
N VAL A 113 3.13 -11.47 -2.67
CA VAL A 113 3.17 -10.58 -3.84
C VAL A 113 4.29 -11.01 -4.79
N LYS A 114 5.48 -11.29 -4.26
CA LYS A 114 6.63 -11.74 -5.05
C LYS A 114 6.36 -13.07 -5.78
N ARG A 115 5.68 -14.01 -5.11
CA ARG A 115 5.22 -15.27 -5.74
C ARG A 115 4.21 -15.01 -6.84
N ALA A 116 3.23 -14.14 -6.62
CA ALA A 116 2.24 -13.77 -7.62
C ALA A 116 2.90 -13.17 -8.88
N GLN A 117 3.85 -12.24 -8.70
CA GLN A 117 4.62 -11.64 -9.79
C GLN A 117 5.49 -12.65 -10.53
N ALA A 118 6.16 -13.57 -9.81
CA ALA A 118 6.97 -14.62 -10.43
C ALA A 118 6.11 -15.60 -11.25
N LEU A 119 4.94 -16.02 -10.74
CA LEU A 119 4.00 -16.86 -11.49
C LEU A 119 3.50 -16.13 -12.74
N GLN A 120 3.07 -14.87 -12.61
CA GLN A 120 2.59 -14.09 -13.74
C GLN A 120 3.67 -13.95 -14.83
N LYS A 121 4.91 -13.64 -14.44
CA LYS A 121 6.00 -13.36 -15.36
C LYS A 121 6.50 -14.62 -16.07
N TYR A 122 6.53 -15.76 -15.37
CA TYR A 122 7.26 -16.94 -15.85
C TYR A 122 6.40 -18.20 -16.07
N LYS A 123 5.15 -18.24 -15.58
CA LYS A 123 4.31 -19.46 -15.56
C LYS A 123 3.00 -19.36 -16.34
N GLY A 124 2.89 -18.44 -17.30
CA GLY A 124 1.75 -18.38 -18.24
C GLY A 124 0.42 -18.11 -17.54
N ASP A 125 -0.68 -18.68 -18.05
CA ASP A 125 -2.01 -18.47 -17.48
C ASP A 125 -2.19 -19.21 -16.14
N LYS A 126 -1.86 -18.49 -15.07
CA LYS A 126 -2.08 -18.87 -13.67
C LYS A 126 -2.99 -17.86 -12.99
N THR A 127 -3.95 -17.30 -13.73
CA THR A 127 -4.77 -16.17 -13.30
C THR A 127 -5.40 -16.37 -11.92
N ASP A 128 -6.03 -17.51 -11.64
CA ASP A 128 -6.64 -17.77 -10.33
C ASP A 128 -5.61 -17.95 -9.20
N GLU A 129 -4.46 -18.57 -9.49
CA GLU A 129 -3.39 -18.76 -8.49
C GLU A 129 -2.74 -17.41 -8.12
N VAL A 130 -2.47 -16.58 -9.12
CA VAL A 130 -1.97 -15.21 -8.94
C VAL A 130 -3.00 -14.38 -8.18
N PHE A 131 -4.27 -14.43 -8.55
CA PHE A 131 -5.35 -13.74 -7.84
C PHE A 131 -5.40 -14.17 -6.37
N ASN A 132 -5.40 -15.48 -6.08
CA ASN A 132 -5.46 -15.99 -4.72
C ASN A 132 -4.26 -15.55 -3.87
N LEU A 133 -3.06 -15.47 -4.45
CA LEU A 133 -1.88 -14.95 -3.75
C LEU A 133 -2.01 -13.46 -3.44
N LEU A 134 -2.49 -12.65 -4.38
CA LEU A 134 -2.70 -11.21 -4.17
C LEU A 134 -3.85 -10.95 -3.18
N ASP A 135 -4.92 -11.73 -3.23
CA ASP A 135 -6.04 -11.65 -2.29
C ASP A 135 -5.60 -11.99 -0.86
N ARG A 136 -4.78 -13.04 -0.70
CA ARG A 136 -4.16 -13.37 0.58
C ARG A 136 -3.19 -12.29 1.03
N ALA A 137 -2.33 -11.76 0.15
CA ALA A 137 -1.46 -10.64 0.49
C ALA A 137 -2.26 -9.44 1.00
N PHE A 138 -3.41 -9.15 0.37
CA PHE A 138 -4.26 -8.05 0.77
C PHE A 138 -5.00 -8.27 2.11
N LYS A 139 -5.35 -9.52 2.44
CA LYS A 139 -6.09 -9.87 3.67
C LYS A 139 -5.16 -10.14 4.87
N GLU A 140 -4.07 -10.85 4.63
CA GLU A 140 -3.16 -11.37 5.65
C GLU A 140 -1.93 -10.45 5.85
N ASP A 141 -1.51 -9.73 4.81
CA ASP A 141 -0.25 -8.96 4.78
C ASP A 141 -0.41 -7.53 4.22
N ARG A 142 -1.57 -6.91 4.47
CA ARG A 142 -1.95 -5.61 3.89
C ARG A 142 -0.89 -4.53 4.12
N ALA A 143 -0.26 -4.51 5.30
CA ALA A 143 0.74 -3.52 5.66
C ALA A 143 2.01 -3.57 4.80
N ASN A 144 2.36 -4.74 4.25
CA ASN A 144 3.54 -4.91 3.39
C ASN A 144 3.17 -5.04 1.90
N PHE A 145 1.88 -5.01 1.54
CA PHE A 145 1.44 -4.95 0.15
C PHE A 145 1.39 -3.49 -0.35
N SER A 146 2.55 -2.92 -0.68
CA SER A 146 2.70 -1.53 -1.14
C SER A 146 3.00 -1.36 -2.62
N ASP A 147 3.28 -2.45 -3.35
CA ASP A 147 3.60 -2.43 -4.78
C ASP A 147 2.40 -1.98 -5.62
N ALA A 148 2.51 -0.79 -6.23
CA ALA A 148 1.39 -0.16 -6.93
C ALA A 148 0.96 -0.94 -8.19
N ALA A 149 1.90 -1.57 -8.88
CA ALA A 149 1.61 -2.35 -10.07
C ALA A 149 0.83 -3.64 -9.72
N ALA A 150 1.24 -4.33 -8.65
CA ALA A 150 0.56 -5.52 -8.16
C ALA A 150 -0.82 -5.19 -7.53
N LEU A 151 -0.96 -4.05 -6.84
CA LEU A 151 -2.28 -3.58 -6.36
C LEU A 151 -3.24 -3.31 -7.53
N TYR A 152 -2.75 -2.66 -8.60
CA TYR A 152 -3.55 -2.45 -9.80
C TYR A 152 -3.90 -3.78 -10.49
N GLN A 153 -2.94 -4.69 -10.61
CA GLN A 153 -3.17 -6.01 -11.21
C GLN A 153 -4.21 -6.82 -10.42
N TYR A 154 -4.14 -6.80 -9.09
CA TYR A 154 -5.15 -7.42 -8.23
C TYR A 154 -6.56 -6.87 -8.52
N PHE A 155 -6.69 -5.55 -8.73
CA PHE A 155 -7.96 -4.96 -9.14
C PHE A 155 -8.42 -5.39 -10.53
N GLN A 156 -7.51 -5.52 -11.49
CA GLN A 156 -7.84 -6.01 -12.83
C GLN A 156 -8.45 -7.41 -12.78
N PHE A 157 -7.89 -8.31 -11.97
CA PHE A 157 -8.49 -9.62 -11.72
C PHE A 157 -9.85 -9.50 -11.06
N TYR A 158 -9.99 -8.63 -10.05
CA TYR A 158 -11.28 -8.41 -9.38
C TYR A 158 -12.38 -7.95 -10.35
N ILE A 159 -12.06 -7.03 -11.26
CA ILE A 159 -12.97 -6.58 -12.32
C ILE A 159 -13.31 -7.72 -13.29
N ALA A 160 -12.32 -8.55 -13.67
CA ALA A 160 -12.57 -9.68 -14.55
C ALA A 160 -13.58 -10.65 -13.94
N LYS A 161 -13.42 -10.98 -12.66
CA LYS A 161 -14.34 -11.84 -11.89
C LYS A 161 -15.74 -11.22 -11.74
N PHE A 162 -15.81 -9.92 -11.48
CA PHE A 162 -17.08 -9.16 -11.49
C PHE A 162 -17.79 -9.25 -12.86
N LYS A 163 -17.06 -9.00 -13.96
CA LYS A 163 -17.61 -9.06 -15.32
C LYS A 163 -18.04 -10.46 -15.74
N ALA A 164 -17.37 -11.49 -15.22
CA ALA A 164 -17.73 -12.89 -15.42
C ALA A 164 -18.96 -13.32 -14.59
N GLY A 165 -19.46 -12.47 -13.68
CA GLY A 165 -20.57 -12.81 -12.80
C GLY A 165 -20.21 -13.87 -11.74
N GLU A 166 -18.93 -13.97 -11.37
CA GLU A 166 -18.49 -14.90 -10.35
C GLU A 166 -19.15 -14.58 -9.00
N LYS A 167 -19.56 -15.63 -8.27
CA LYS A 167 -20.20 -15.49 -6.96
C LYS A 167 -19.27 -14.75 -6.00
N GLY A 168 -19.78 -13.69 -5.36
CA GLY A 168 -19.02 -12.87 -4.41
C GLY A 168 -18.35 -11.64 -5.01
N PHE A 169 -18.45 -11.43 -6.33
CA PHE A 169 -17.98 -10.22 -7.01
C PHE A 169 -19.19 -9.38 -7.43
N THR A 170 -19.84 -8.75 -6.45
CA THR A 170 -20.99 -7.85 -6.69
C THR A 170 -20.53 -6.41 -6.94
N GLU A 171 -21.46 -5.55 -7.35
CA GLU A 171 -21.16 -4.11 -7.50
C GLU A 171 -20.76 -3.46 -6.18
N GLU A 172 -21.43 -3.82 -5.07
CA GLU A 172 -21.04 -3.33 -3.74
C GLU A 172 -19.62 -3.77 -3.39
N ASN A 173 -19.25 -5.03 -3.66
CA ASN A 173 -17.91 -5.51 -3.36
C ASN A 173 -16.84 -4.91 -4.29
N LEU A 174 -17.21 -4.53 -5.52
CA LEU A 174 -16.33 -3.80 -6.42
C LEU A 174 -16.03 -2.39 -5.89
N ILE A 175 -17.03 -1.69 -5.35
CA ILE A 175 -16.84 -0.38 -4.70
C ILE A 175 -15.95 -0.55 -3.46
N GLU A 176 -16.27 -1.50 -2.58
CA GLU A 176 -15.48 -1.81 -1.38
C GLU A 176 -14.01 -2.07 -1.75
N LYS A 177 -13.78 -2.94 -2.74
CA LYS A 177 -12.43 -3.28 -3.18
C LYS A 177 -11.70 -2.10 -3.80
N GLN A 178 -12.38 -1.28 -4.59
CA GLN A 178 -11.80 -0.08 -5.16
C GLN A 178 -11.32 0.87 -4.05
N ASP A 179 -12.20 1.20 -3.10
CA ASP A 179 -11.88 2.11 -2.01
C ASP A 179 -10.73 1.58 -1.15
N ASP A 180 -10.75 0.29 -0.82
CA ASP A 180 -9.69 -0.38 -0.07
C ASP A 180 -8.31 -0.27 -0.74
N LEU A 181 -8.25 -0.42 -2.07
CA LEU A 181 -7.01 -0.32 -2.84
C LEU A 181 -6.54 1.12 -2.98
N LEU A 182 -7.45 2.08 -3.14
CA LEU A 182 -7.10 3.50 -3.18
C LEU A 182 -6.56 3.97 -1.84
N ILE A 183 -7.14 3.53 -0.72
CA ILE A 183 -6.60 3.75 0.63
C ILE A 183 -5.19 3.17 0.72
N GLN A 184 -4.98 1.93 0.27
CA GLN A 184 -3.66 1.29 0.32
C GLN A 184 -2.61 2.05 -0.51
N LEU A 185 -2.97 2.47 -1.74
CA LEU A 185 -2.09 3.26 -2.60
C LEU A 185 -1.74 4.61 -1.99
N SER A 186 -2.68 5.26 -1.30
CA SER A 186 -2.43 6.53 -0.61
C SER A 186 -1.39 6.39 0.51
N LYS A 187 -1.37 5.25 1.22
CA LYS A 187 -0.41 4.94 2.30
C LYS A 187 1.01 4.71 1.78
N SER A 188 1.16 4.20 0.56
CA SER A 188 2.47 4.02 -0.09
C SER A 188 3.16 5.36 -0.46
N GLY A 189 2.44 6.47 -0.36
CA GLY A 189 2.88 7.83 -0.69
C GLY A 189 2.15 8.35 -1.93
N GLU A 190 1.15 9.21 -1.73
CA GLU A 190 0.34 9.83 -2.80
C GLU A 190 1.17 10.57 -3.87
N ASP A 191 2.42 10.93 -3.55
CA ASP A 191 3.32 11.67 -4.44
C ASP A 191 4.22 10.78 -5.30
N LYS A 192 4.20 9.46 -5.07
CA LYS A 192 4.90 8.51 -5.94
C LYS A 192 4.16 8.36 -7.26
N SER A 193 4.88 8.59 -8.36
CA SER A 193 4.38 8.48 -9.74
C SER A 193 3.58 7.19 -9.99
N ASP A 194 4.08 6.06 -9.49
CA ASP A 194 3.46 4.75 -9.70
C ASP A 194 2.12 4.62 -8.96
N ALA A 195 2.02 5.13 -7.73
CA ALA A 195 0.79 5.12 -6.95
C ALA A 195 -0.29 6.01 -7.59
N ARG A 196 0.11 7.19 -8.11
CA ARG A 196 -0.77 8.08 -8.87
C ARG A 196 -1.29 7.41 -10.14
N THR A 197 -0.40 6.73 -10.85
CA THR A 197 -0.73 6.02 -12.11
C THR A 197 -1.69 4.86 -11.83
N ALA A 198 -1.42 4.04 -10.82
CA ALA A 198 -2.31 2.96 -10.39
C ALA A 198 -3.70 3.50 -9.98
N THR A 199 -3.75 4.56 -9.17
CA THR A 199 -4.99 5.22 -8.76
C THR A 199 -5.82 5.66 -9.96
N LYS A 200 -5.21 6.36 -10.92
CA LYS A 200 -5.87 6.79 -12.17
C LYS A 200 -6.41 5.60 -12.96
N ASN A 201 -5.63 4.54 -13.10
CA ASN A 201 -6.02 3.37 -13.87
C ASN A 201 -7.16 2.58 -13.20
N ILE A 202 -7.15 2.47 -11.87
CA ILE A 202 -8.24 1.90 -11.07
C ILE A 202 -9.54 2.67 -11.34
N LEU A 203 -9.54 3.99 -11.13
CA LEU A 203 -10.73 4.83 -11.33
C LEU A 203 -11.23 4.82 -12.78
N ALA A 204 -10.33 4.78 -13.76
CA ALA A 204 -10.69 4.69 -15.17
C ALA A 204 -11.36 3.35 -15.52
N SER A 205 -10.88 2.24 -14.94
CA SER A 205 -11.37 0.89 -15.25
C SER A 205 -12.80 0.62 -14.80
N THR A 206 -13.29 1.36 -13.81
CA THR A 206 -14.66 1.28 -13.27
C THR A 206 -15.52 2.49 -13.63
N GLY A 207 -14.97 3.49 -14.33
CA GLY A 207 -15.63 4.78 -14.58
C GLY A 207 -17.03 4.67 -15.21
N LYS A 208 -17.25 3.68 -16.08
CA LYS A 208 -18.57 3.38 -16.69
C LYS A 208 -19.46 2.44 -15.88
N ILE A 209 -18.87 1.68 -14.95
CA ILE A 209 -19.56 0.67 -14.13
C ILE A 209 -20.16 1.35 -12.89
N LEU A 210 -19.35 2.14 -12.19
CA LEU A 210 -19.67 2.82 -10.94
C LEU A 210 -20.10 4.26 -11.25
N THR A 211 -21.38 4.47 -11.55
CA THR A 211 -21.97 5.80 -11.78
C THR A 211 -22.12 6.59 -10.48
N CYS A 212 -22.37 7.90 -10.54
CA CYS A 212 -22.64 8.70 -9.34
C CYS A 212 -23.82 8.12 -8.53
N GLU A 213 -24.92 7.77 -9.19
CA GLU A 213 -26.10 7.17 -8.56
C GLU A 213 -25.76 5.91 -7.76
N LYS A 214 -24.95 5.01 -8.33
CA LYS A 214 -24.53 3.76 -7.69
C LYS A 214 -23.63 4.00 -6.49
N LEU A 215 -22.65 4.89 -6.65
CA LEU A 215 -21.74 5.27 -5.55
C LEU A 215 -22.51 5.94 -4.42
N GLU A 216 -23.39 6.89 -4.73
CA GLU A 216 -24.22 7.58 -3.74
C GLU A 216 -25.13 6.63 -2.98
N ALA A 217 -25.82 5.71 -3.69
CA ALA A 217 -26.66 4.70 -3.06
C ALA A 217 -25.86 3.79 -2.12
N TYR A 218 -24.68 3.33 -2.56
CA TYR A 218 -23.78 2.52 -1.74
C TYR A 218 -23.31 3.27 -0.48
N TYR A 219 -22.79 4.49 -0.65
CA TYR A 219 -22.25 5.25 0.48
C TYR A 219 -23.34 5.69 1.46
N GLU A 220 -24.52 6.06 0.99
CA GLU A 220 -25.64 6.40 1.87
C GLU A 220 -26.07 5.17 2.69
N LYS A 221 -26.21 3.99 2.05
CA LYS A 221 -26.51 2.73 2.73
C LYS A 221 -25.46 2.37 3.80
N LYS A 222 -24.17 2.64 3.55
CA LYS A 222 -23.07 2.25 4.43
C LYS A 222 -22.64 3.33 5.42
N PHE A 223 -23.21 4.54 5.34
CA PHE A 223 -22.80 5.69 6.13
C PHE A 223 -22.88 5.44 7.63
N ASP A 224 -24.03 4.97 8.13
CA ASP A 224 -24.24 4.86 9.58
C ASP A 224 -23.27 3.88 10.26
N ALA A 225 -22.88 2.82 9.55
CA ALA A 225 -21.90 1.85 10.02
C ALA A 225 -20.46 2.40 10.03
N ASN A 226 -20.18 3.45 9.25
CA ASN A 226 -18.82 3.97 9.03
C ASN A 226 -18.64 5.43 9.45
N LYS A 227 -19.66 6.09 10.03
CA LYS A 227 -19.64 7.53 10.36
C LYS A 227 -18.57 7.97 11.36
N THR A 228 -17.85 7.05 11.98
CA THR A 228 -16.70 7.31 12.86
C THR A 228 -15.38 6.79 12.28
N ASN A 229 -15.41 6.15 11.11
CA ASN A 229 -14.24 5.64 10.42
C ASN A 229 -13.70 6.72 9.48
N ILE A 230 -12.65 7.41 9.94
CA ILE A 230 -12.02 8.51 9.21
C ILE A 230 -11.51 8.06 7.83
N GLU A 231 -10.83 6.92 7.73
CA GLU A 231 -10.29 6.45 6.45
C GLU A 231 -11.40 6.19 5.43
N TRP A 232 -12.51 5.60 5.89
CA TRP A 232 -13.67 5.34 5.03
C TRP A 232 -14.37 6.63 4.59
N LEU A 233 -14.60 7.57 5.51
CA LEU A 233 -15.23 8.86 5.19
C LEU A 233 -14.37 9.67 4.21
N ALA A 234 -13.06 9.72 4.46
CA ALA A 234 -12.10 10.39 3.59
C ALA A 234 -12.12 9.78 2.19
N GLN A 235 -12.02 8.45 2.09
CA GLN A 235 -11.99 7.76 0.81
C GLN A 235 -13.31 7.92 0.04
N ALA A 236 -14.46 7.80 0.71
CA ALA A 236 -15.77 7.97 0.09
C ALA A 236 -15.98 9.39 -0.43
N ALA A 237 -15.62 10.41 0.36
CA ALA A 237 -15.69 11.81 -0.07
C ALA A 237 -14.76 12.09 -1.26
N VAL A 238 -13.49 11.65 -1.19
CA VAL A 238 -12.52 11.83 -2.27
C VAL A 238 -12.94 11.12 -3.55
N ASN A 239 -13.51 9.91 -3.46
CA ASN A 239 -13.98 9.17 -4.64
C ASN A 239 -15.13 9.91 -5.34
N LEU A 240 -16.12 10.40 -4.58
CA LEU A 240 -17.22 11.21 -5.14
C LEU A 240 -16.71 12.51 -5.76
N ILE A 241 -15.76 13.20 -5.11
CA ILE A 241 -15.14 14.42 -5.64
C ILE A 241 -14.38 14.13 -6.94
N ALA A 242 -13.52 13.11 -6.95
CA ALA A 242 -12.74 12.72 -8.14
C ALA A 242 -13.63 12.34 -9.33
N LYS A 243 -14.83 11.82 -9.06
CA LYS A 243 -15.82 11.48 -10.08
C LYS A 243 -16.79 12.63 -10.42
N ASN A 244 -16.58 13.83 -9.87
CA ASN A 244 -17.45 14.99 -10.01
C ASN A 244 -18.91 14.77 -9.54
N CYS A 245 -19.13 13.85 -8.60
CA CYS A 245 -20.44 13.57 -7.98
C CYS A 245 -20.69 14.48 -6.76
N THR A 246 -20.32 15.76 -6.84
CA THR A 246 -20.31 16.68 -5.69
C THR A 246 -21.61 17.47 -5.50
N ALA A 247 -22.56 17.36 -6.43
CA ALA A 247 -23.88 17.99 -6.31
C ALA A 247 -24.81 17.27 -5.32
N ALA A 248 -24.53 16.00 -5.01
CA ALA A 248 -25.35 15.19 -4.13
C ALA A 248 -25.17 15.52 -2.66
N GLN A 249 -26.25 15.39 -1.88
CA GLN A 249 -26.22 15.58 -0.43
C GLN A 249 -25.25 14.59 0.25
N THR A 250 -25.15 13.37 -0.28
CA THR A 250 -24.25 12.31 0.22
C THR A 250 -22.78 12.77 0.23
N ALA A 251 -22.31 13.44 -0.83
CA ALA A 251 -20.95 13.97 -0.87
C ALA A 251 -20.70 15.02 0.24
N THR A 252 -21.65 15.93 0.45
CA THR A 252 -21.57 16.93 1.53
C THR A 252 -21.58 16.26 2.90
N LYS A 253 -22.44 15.25 3.10
CA LYS A 253 -22.58 14.50 4.35
C LYS A 253 -21.28 13.76 4.71
N LEU A 254 -20.65 13.08 3.74
CA LEU A 254 -19.38 12.39 3.92
C LEU A 254 -18.23 13.36 4.22
N ALA A 255 -18.08 14.42 3.42
CA ALA A 255 -17.03 15.42 3.62
C ALA A 255 -17.18 16.13 4.98
N SER A 256 -18.41 16.47 5.38
CA SER A 256 -18.68 17.10 6.68
C SER A 256 -18.38 16.15 7.84
N GLY A 257 -18.73 14.87 7.72
CA GLY A 257 -18.39 13.85 8.72
C GLY A 257 -16.88 13.67 8.87
N TRP A 258 -16.15 13.62 7.75
CA TRP A 258 -14.69 13.56 7.76
C TRP A 258 -14.07 14.80 8.42
N TYR A 259 -14.45 15.99 7.97
CA TYR A 259 -13.94 17.27 8.50
C TYR A 259 -14.23 17.43 10.00
N GLY A 260 -15.43 17.02 10.46
CA GLY A 260 -15.79 17.09 11.87
C GLY A 260 -14.93 16.18 12.76
N LEU A 261 -14.43 15.06 12.23
CA LEU A 261 -13.55 14.13 12.97
C LEU A 261 -12.06 14.50 12.84
N GLN A 262 -11.66 15.07 11.70
CA GLN A 262 -10.27 15.42 11.42
C GLN A 262 -10.21 16.70 10.55
N PRO A 263 -10.22 17.90 11.15
CA PRO A 263 -10.13 19.18 10.42
C PRO A 263 -8.69 19.50 10.02
N ASP A 264 -8.24 18.79 8.99
CA ASP A 264 -6.92 18.93 8.36
C ASP A 264 -7.01 19.58 6.97
N ALA A 265 -5.86 19.73 6.30
CA ALA A 265 -5.83 20.33 4.97
C ALA A 265 -6.71 19.57 3.95
N ARG A 266 -6.72 18.24 4.01
CA ARG A 266 -7.41 17.41 3.00
C ARG A 266 -8.92 17.44 3.17
N SER A 267 -9.41 17.33 4.40
CA SER A 267 -10.83 17.43 4.73
C SER A 267 -11.37 18.83 4.47
N ALA A 268 -10.60 19.89 4.78
CA ALA A 268 -10.95 21.26 4.43
C ALA A 268 -11.02 21.44 2.91
N TYR A 269 -10.07 20.90 2.14
CA TYR A 269 -10.13 20.92 0.68
C TYR A 269 -11.41 20.23 0.17
N ALA A 270 -11.73 19.05 0.70
CA ALA A 270 -12.93 18.31 0.35
C ALA A 270 -14.22 19.10 0.67
N MET A 271 -14.25 19.79 1.82
CA MET A 271 -15.34 20.71 2.17
C MET A 271 -15.47 21.87 1.19
N GLY A 272 -14.35 22.42 0.70
CA GLY A 272 -14.33 23.40 -0.38
C GLY A 272 -14.97 22.88 -1.66
N GLU A 273 -14.55 21.71 -2.14
CA GLU A 273 -15.04 21.08 -3.37
C GLU A 273 -16.56 20.81 -3.35
N VAL A 274 -17.06 20.20 -2.27
CA VAL A 274 -18.50 19.94 -2.13
C VAL A 274 -19.30 21.24 -1.94
N SER A 275 -18.69 22.26 -1.34
CA SER A 275 -19.34 23.56 -1.15
C SER A 275 -19.56 24.28 -2.48
N ILE A 276 -18.62 24.21 -3.44
CA ILE A 276 -18.76 24.87 -4.77
C ILE A 276 -20.06 24.47 -5.47
N ARG A 277 -20.43 23.18 -5.39
CA ARG A 277 -21.61 22.64 -6.08
C ARG A 277 -22.85 22.59 -5.18
N SER A 278 -22.74 23.02 -3.92
CA SER A 278 -23.85 23.05 -2.98
C SER A 278 -24.69 24.31 -3.14
N LYS A 279 -26.01 24.14 -3.34
CA LYS A 279 -26.96 25.25 -3.48
C LYS A 279 -26.95 26.25 -2.31
N ASN A 280 -26.62 25.79 -1.10
CA ASN A 280 -26.71 26.59 0.13
C ASN A 280 -25.34 26.92 0.75
N ASN A 281 -24.25 26.27 0.31
CA ASN A 281 -22.93 26.42 0.93
C ASN A 281 -21.87 26.99 -0.01
N GLN A 282 -22.22 27.39 -1.24
CA GLN A 282 -21.26 27.94 -2.21
C GLN A 282 -20.43 29.11 -1.66
N ALA A 283 -21.04 30.00 -0.88
CA ALA A 283 -20.34 31.13 -0.26
C ALA A 283 -19.27 30.72 0.77
N LYS A 284 -19.33 29.48 1.31
CA LYS A 284 -18.35 28.97 2.28
C LYS A 284 -17.13 28.33 1.63
N ALA A 285 -17.20 28.00 0.33
CA ALA A 285 -16.12 27.30 -0.35
C ALA A 285 -14.75 28.02 -0.23
N PRO A 286 -14.64 29.36 -0.43
CA PRO A 286 -13.37 30.04 -0.30
C PRO A 286 -12.75 29.94 1.10
N ALA A 287 -13.56 29.93 2.16
CA ALA A 287 -13.05 29.82 3.53
C ALA A 287 -12.41 28.45 3.76
N TYR A 288 -13.05 27.37 3.30
CA TYR A 288 -12.52 26.01 3.42
C TYR A 288 -11.23 25.80 2.60
N PHE A 289 -11.16 26.32 1.38
CA PHE A 289 -9.92 26.24 0.61
C PHE A 289 -8.79 27.07 1.23
N ASN A 290 -9.10 28.23 1.83
CA ASN A 290 -8.09 29.01 2.53
C ASN A 290 -7.55 28.25 3.76
N GLU A 291 -8.44 27.67 4.57
CA GLU A 291 -8.04 26.79 5.68
C GLU A 291 -7.19 25.60 5.21
N SER A 292 -7.56 24.98 4.08
CA SER A 292 -6.76 23.93 3.44
C SER A 292 -5.36 24.43 3.11
N ALA A 293 -5.23 25.57 2.42
CA ALA A 293 -3.94 26.13 2.03
C ALA A 293 -3.08 26.50 3.25
N GLU A 294 -3.68 27.00 4.33
CA GLU A 294 -2.99 27.32 5.58
C GLU A 294 -2.43 26.08 6.28
N LYS A 295 -3.19 24.98 6.31
CA LYS A 295 -2.78 23.71 6.92
C LYS A 295 -1.87 22.86 6.03
N GLN A 296 -1.76 23.18 4.74
CA GLN A 296 -0.97 22.41 3.79
C GLN A 296 0.53 22.61 4.00
N THR A 297 1.27 21.50 4.15
CA THR A 297 2.73 21.49 4.30
C THR A 297 3.47 21.33 2.97
N ASP A 298 2.87 20.61 2.02
CA ASP A 298 3.44 20.40 0.69
C ASP A 298 3.21 21.62 -0.20
N ALA A 299 4.29 22.22 -0.71
CA ALA A 299 4.25 23.43 -1.52
C ALA A 299 3.51 23.25 -2.85
N VAL A 300 3.53 22.03 -3.42
CA VAL A 300 2.87 21.70 -4.68
C VAL A 300 1.36 21.75 -4.51
N LYS A 301 0.84 21.01 -3.54
CA LYS A 301 -0.58 20.97 -3.19
C LYS A 301 -1.08 22.32 -2.69
N LYS A 302 -0.25 23.08 -1.96
CA LYS A 302 -0.61 24.43 -1.49
C LYS A 302 -0.74 25.42 -2.66
N SER A 303 0.20 25.39 -3.61
CA SER A 303 0.13 26.18 -4.84
C SER A 303 -1.13 25.84 -5.66
N GLU A 304 -1.45 24.54 -5.79
CA GLU A 304 -2.67 24.08 -6.47
C GLU A 304 -3.95 24.53 -5.76
N THR A 305 -3.96 24.54 -4.42
CA THR A 305 -5.09 25.05 -3.63
C THR A 305 -5.29 26.55 -3.84
N TYR A 306 -4.20 27.34 -3.92
CA TYR A 306 -4.31 28.77 -4.25
C TYR A 306 -4.82 29.01 -5.67
N LEU A 307 -4.46 28.18 -6.64
CA LEU A 307 -5.08 28.25 -7.97
C LEU A 307 -6.57 27.91 -7.94
N MET A 308 -6.97 26.94 -7.12
CA MET A 308 -8.37 26.62 -6.92
C MET A 308 -9.13 27.83 -6.36
N LEU A 309 -8.58 28.47 -5.30
CA LEU A 309 -9.11 29.73 -4.76
C LEU A 309 -9.20 30.83 -5.82
N ALA A 310 -8.14 31.08 -6.57
CA ALA A 310 -8.11 32.09 -7.62
C ALA A 310 -9.26 31.91 -8.62
N SER A 311 -9.53 30.66 -9.02
CA SER A 311 -10.59 30.33 -9.98
C SER A 311 -11.99 30.68 -9.48
N LEU A 312 -12.22 30.69 -8.16
CA LEU A 312 -13.51 31.06 -7.58
C LEU A 312 -13.80 32.57 -7.67
N PHE A 313 -12.76 33.39 -7.82
CA PHE A 313 -12.85 34.84 -7.84
C PHE A 313 -12.66 35.45 -9.23
N THR A 314 -12.27 34.68 -10.25
CA THR A 314 -11.94 35.19 -11.58
C THR A 314 -13.01 36.09 -12.18
N SER A 315 -14.29 35.74 -12.02
CA SER A 315 -15.42 36.51 -12.56
C SER A 315 -16.01 37.54 -11.59
N SER A 316 -15.75 37.41 -10.29
CA SER A 316 -16.43 38.20 -9.25
C SER A 316 -15.52 39.23 -8.57
N ASP A 317 -14.23 38.93 -8.42
CA ASP A 317 -13.23 39.77 -7.75
C ASP A 317 -11.84 39.46 -8.32
N ILE A 318 -11.54 40.06 -9.48
CA ILE A 318 -10.29 39.81 -10.21
C ILE A 318 -9.05 40.19 -9.38
N VAL A 319 -9.16 41.17 -8.47
CA VAL A 319 -8.05 41.59 -7.60
C VAL A 319 -7.70 40.48 -6.60
N LYS A 320 -8.70 39.86 -5.96
CA LYS A 320 -8.48 38.68 -5.12
C LYS A 320 -7.94 37.50 -5.92
N SER A 321 -8.50 37.25 -7.10
CA SER A 321 -8.03 36.19 -8.00
C SER A 321 -6.53 36.34 -8.29
N ILE A 322 -6.08 37.53 -8.71
CA ILE A 322 -4.66 37.85 -8.95
C ILE A 322 -3.83 37.67 -7.67
N GLY A 323 -4.35 38.05 -6.50
CA GLY A 323 -3.68 37.85 -5.21
C GLY A 323 -3.34 36.37 -4.95
N TYR A 324 -4.32 35.47 -5.14
CA TYR A 324 -4.12 34.04 -4.99
C TYR A 324 -3.20 33.44 -6.06
N VAL A 325 -3.30 33.90 -7.32
CA VAL A 325 -2.36 33.51 -8.39
C VAL A 325 -0.92 33.85 -8.00
N LYS A 326 -0.67 35.04 -7.47
CA LYS A 326 0.66 35.44 -6.98
C LYS A 326 1.17 34.54 -5.85
N GLN A 327 0.30 34.14 -4.93
CA GLN A 327 0.65 33.18 -3.87
C GLN A 327 1.00 31.80 -4.45
N ALA A 328 0.25 31.33 -5.44
CA ALA A 328 0.54 30.07 -6.12
C ALA A 328 1.91 30.11 -6.83
N ILE A 329 2.20 31.19 -7.56
CA ILE A 329 3.48 31.42 -8.25
C ILE A 329 4.64 31.50 -7.24
N ALA A 330 4.47 32.20 -6.12
CA ALA A 330 5.52 32.32 -5.11
C ALA A 330 5.96 30.96 -4.53
N LEU A 331 5.03 29.99 -4.46
CA LEU A 331 5.32 28.62 -4.03
C LEU A 331 5.93 27.75 -5.13
N ARG A 332 5.56 27.98 -6.39
CA ARG A 332 6.05 27.23 -7.56
C ARG A 332 6.25 28.15 -8.77
N PRO A 333 7.39 28.85 -8.86
CA PRO A 333 7.68 29.77 -9.97
C PRO A 333 7.80 29.08 -11.34
N ASP A 334 8.09 27.77 -11.34
CA ASP A 334 8.22 26.93 -12.53
C ASP A 334 6.91 26.27 -12.96
N TYR A 335 5.82 26.49 -12.22
CA TYR A 335 4.51 25.97 -12.59
C TYR A 335 3.91 26.86 -13.68
N GLY A 336 3.70 26.30 -14.89
CA GLY A 336 3.19 27.08 -16.02
C GLY A 336 1.70 27.44 -15.96
N ARG A 337 0.87 26.68 -15.23
CA ARG A 337 -0.59 26.87 -15.18
C ARG A 337 -1.08 28.25 -14.67
N PRO A 338 -0.43 28.91 -13.69
CA PRO A 338 -0.78 30.25 -13.23
C PRO A 338 -0.51 31.41 -14.20
N TYR A 339 0.28 31.21 -15.27
CA TYR A 339 0.72 32.25 -16.21
C TYR A 339 -0.16 32.31 -17.46
#